data_AF-A0A285UWQ2-F1
#
_entry.id   AF-A0A285UWQ2-F1
#
_cell.length_a   1.000
_cell.length_b   1.000
_cell.length_c   1.000
_cell.angle_alpha   90.00
_cell.angle_beta   90.00
_cell.angle_gamma   90.00
#
_symmetry.space_group_name_H-M   'P 1'
#
loop_
_entity.id
_entity.type
_entity.pdbx_description
1 polymer ?
#
loop_
_entity_poly.entity_id
_entity_poly.type
_entity_poly.pdbx_seq_one_letter_code
_entity_poly.pdbx_strand_id
1 'polypeptide(L)'
;MTEHFPRPEGSPLMPDWFDAHAVNLSASERRAASLPTRRTVKKEWQAAWLLRAITCIDLTTLAGDDTEDRVQRLCAKARTPVRADLLEALGIEKVTVGAVCVYPTMVAHAVMALEGSGIPVASVATGFPAGLTPLPLRLGEIRYAVEQGAKEIDIVITREHVLKGDWAALYDEIRAMREACGPAHMKAILATGDLKTLTNVYKASMVAMQAGSDFIKTSTGKEDVNATLPVSLTMVRALRDYRDRTGQMVGFKPAGGLRTAKDAMNWLILMKEELGTRFMMPDLFRIGASSMLGDIERQLEHHVTGRYSAANRHALA
;
A
#
# COMPACT_ATOMS: atom_id res chain seq x y z
N MET A 1 7.71 -6.71 -19.47
CA MET A 1 7.56 -5.31 -19.93
C MET A 1 6.38 -4.71 -19.17
N THR A 2 6.62 -3.77 -18.27
CA THR A 2 5.56 -2.97 -17.66
C THR A 2 5.29 -1.82 -18.62
N GLU A 3 4.23 -1.92 -19.40
CA GLU A 3 3.69 -0.76 -20.11
C GLU A 3 3.47 0.36 -19.09
N HIS A 4 4.05 1.53 -19.34
CA HIS A 4 3.88 2.69 -18.47
C HIS A 4 2.49 3.27 -18.76
N PHE A 5 1.57 3.13 -17.82
CA PHE A 5 0.22 3.69 -17.94
C PHE A 5 0.23 5.15 -17.48
N PRO A 6 -0.58 6.01 -18.10
CA PRO A 6 -0.70 7.39 -17.68
C PRO A 6 -1.18 7.45 -16.23
N ARG A 7 -0.61 8.39 -15.48
CA ARG A 7 -1.02 8.71 -14.12
C ARG A 7 -2.52 9.08 -14.11
N PRO A 8 -3.34 8.56 -13.18
CA PRO A 8 -4.76 8.92 -13.14
C PRO A 8 -4.92 10.42 -12.87
N GLU A 9 -5.79 11.06 -13.65
CA GLU A 9 -6.11 12.49 -13.55
C GLU A 9 -7.28 12.75 -12.58
N GLY A 10 -8.05 11.70 -12.30
CA GLY A 10 -9.31 11.77 -11.55
C GLY A 10 -10.50 12.04 -12.47
N SER A 11 -11.57 12.58 -11.90
CA SER A 11 -12.77 13.05 -12.61
C SER A 11 -13.46 14.12 -11.76
N PRO A 12 -14.44 14.87 -12.31
CA PRO A 12 -15.39 15.58 -11.47
C PRO A 12 -16.06 14.63 -10.47
N LEU A 13 -16.54 15.17 -9.35
CA LEU A 13 -17.32 14.41 -8.38
C LEU A 13 -18.64 13.97 -9.02
N MET A 14 -18.86 12.66 -9.10
CA MET A 14 -20.04 12.00 -9.66
C MET A 14 -20.68 11.10 -8.57
N PRO A 15 -21.55 11.67 -7.72
CA PRO A 15 -22.17 10.93 -6.61
C PRO A 15 -23.04 9.76 -7.08
N ASP A 16 -23.69 9.88 -8.24
CA ASP A 16 -24.51 8.83 -8.86
C ASP A 16 -23.75 7.52 -9.11
N TRP A 17 -22.42 7.56 -9.21
CA TRP A 17 -21.59 6.36 -9.37
C TRP A 17 -21.52 5.50 -8.12
N PHE A 18 -21.81 6.05 -6.94
CA PHE A 18 -21.65 5.35 -5.66
C PHE A 18 -22.81 5.54 -4.69
N ASP A 19 -23.70 6.51 -4.87
CA ASP A 19 -24.72 6.84 -3.87
C ASP A 19 -25.75 5.73 -3.66
N ALA A 20 -26.21 5.14 -4.76
CA ALA A 20 -27.10 3.99 -4.76
C ALA A 20 -26.38 2.67 -4.47
N HIS A 21 -25.04 2.68 -4.34
CA HIS A 21 -24.28 1.46 -4.10
C HIS A 21 -24.38 1.04 -2.63
N ALA A 22 -24.84 -0.19 -2.41
CA ALA A 22 -24.85 -0.82 -1.10
C ALA A 22 -24.03 -2.11 -1.14
N VAL A 23 -23.06 -2.25 -0.23
CA VAL A 23 -22.23 -3.44 -0.17
C VAL A 23 -22.92 -4.50 0.70
N ASN A 24 -23.23 -5.66 0.10
CA ASN A 24 -23.76 -6.80 0.85
C ASN A 24 -22.64 -7.42 1.72
N LEU A 25 -22.66 -7.12 3.02
CA LEU A 25 -21.65 -7.54 3.98
C LEU A 25 -21.44 -9.07 3.97
N SER A 26 -22.51 -9.84 4.16
CA SER A 26 -22.39 -11.30 4.26
C SER A 26 -21.89 -11.95 2.97
N ALA A 27 -22.25 -11.39 1.80
CA ALA A 27 -21.71 -11.87 0.52
C ALA A 27 -20.21 -11.55 0.38
N SER A 28 -19.80 -10.34 0.77
CA SER A 28 -18.39 -9.93 0.79
C SER A 28 -17.56 -10.78 1.75
N GLU A 29 -18.07 -11.09 2.93
CA GLU A 29 -17.41 -11.96 3.91
C GLU A 29 -17.26 -13.39 3.39
N ARG A 30 -18.32 -13.99 2.83
CA ARG A 30 -18.24 -15.32 2.22
C ARG A 30 -17.23 -15.37 1.08
N ARG A 31 -17.22 -14.36 0.22
CA ARG A 31 -16.25 -14.28 -0.88
C ARG A 31 -14.82 -14.14 -0.33
N ALA A 32 -14.60 -13.24 0.62
CA ALA A 32 -13.29 -13.03 1.24
C ALA A 32 -12.78 -14.30 1.94
N ALA A 33 -13.65 -15.03 2.65
CA ALA A 33 -13.32 -16.29 3.32
C ALA A 33 -12.91 -17.40 2.35
N SER A 34 -13.34 -17.33 1.08
CA SER A 34 -12.94 -18.29 0.04
C SER A 34 -11.53 -18.06 -0.52
N LEU A 35 -10.94 -16.89 -0.33
CA LEU A 35 -9.62 -16.57 -0.90
C LEU A 35 -8.48 -17.40 -0.25
N PRO A 36 -8.38 -17.51 1.09
CA PRO A 36 -7.28 -18.22 1.73
C PRO A 36 -7.36 -19.74 1.63
N THR A 37 -8.50 -20.30 1.21
CA THR A 37 -8.72 -21.76 1.11
C THR A 37 -8.17 -22.33 -0.18
N ARG A 38 -7.95 -21.51 -1.21
CA ARG A 38 -7.48 -21.92 -2.54
C ARG A 38 -5.95 -22.11 -2.55
N ARG A 39 -5.47 -23.24 -2.02
CA ARG A 39 -4.03 -23.59 -1.99
C ARG A 39 -3.53 -24.22 -3.29
N THR A 40 -3.52 -23.46 -4.38
CA THR A 40 -3.04 -23.95 -5.69
C THR A 40 -1.59 -23.60 -5.99
N VAL A 41 -1.03 -22.56 -5.37
CA VAL A 41 0.36 -22.13 -5.61
C VAL A 41 1.30 -22.86 -4.65
N LYS A 42 2.20 -23.70 -5.19
CA LYS A 42 3.14 -24.53 -4.42
C LYS A 42 4.54 -24.48 -5.03
N LYS A 43 5.54 -24.87 -4.24
CA LYS A 43 6.94 -25.07 -4.67
C LYS A 43 7.49 -23.83 -5.39
N GLU A 44 8.04 -23.98 -6.60
CA GLU A 44 8.68 -22.92 -7.37
C GLU A 44 7.74 -21.74 -7.64
N TRP A 45 6.45 -22.01 -7.85
CA TRP A 45 5.45 -20.96 -8.05
C TRP A 45 5.19 -20.16 -6.78
N GLN A 46 5.26 -20.81 -5.63
CA GLN A 46 5.14 -20.13 -4.34
C GLN A 46 6.36 -19.21 -4.13
N ALA A 47 7.57 -19.70 -4.39
CA ALA A 47 8.78 -18.87 -4.33
C ALA A 47 8.68 -17.66 -5.28
N ALA A 48 8.23 -17.86 -6.52
CA ALA A 48 8.03 -16.78 -7.49
C ALA A 48 7.00 -15.73 -7.01
N TRP A 49 5.90 -16.17 -6.40
CA TRP A 49 4.88 -15.26 -5.83
C TRP A 49 5.41 -14.50 -4.62
N LEU A 50 6.22 -15.13 -3.79
CA LEU A 50 6.86 -14.48 -2.65
C LEU A 50 7.88 -13.43 -3.10
N LEU A 51 8.70 -13.73 -4.11
CA LEU A 51 9.58 -12.74 -4.74
C LEU A 51 8.78 -11.59 -5.35
N ARG A 52 7.65 -11.87 -6.00
CA ARG A 52 6.72 -10.83 -6.48
C ARG A 52 6.19 -9.97 -5.33
N ALA A 53 5.79 -10.58 -4.22
CA ALA A 53 5.32 -9.85 -3.06
C ALA A 53 6.38 -8.88 -2.52
N ILE A 54 7.66 -9.30 -2.46
CA ILE A 54 8.77 -8.42 -2.07
C ILE A 54 8.81 -7.16 -2.94
N THR A 55 8.67 -7.29 -4.26
CA THR A 55 8.65 -6.12 -5.16
C THR A 55 7.52 -5.14 -4.87
N CYS A 56 6.45 -5.59 -4.23
CA CYS A 56 5.30 -4.77 -3.88
C CYS A 56 5.37 -4.23 -2.44
N ILE A 57 6.37 -4.60 -1.62
CA ILE A 57 6.43 -4.12 -0.22
C ILE A 57 6.83 -2.65 -0.19
N ASP A 58 6.05 -1.84 0.51
CA ASP A 58 6.51 -0.56 1.03
C ASP A 58 7.10 -0.83 2.41
N LEU A 59 8.43 -0.96 2.48
CA LEU A 59 9.12 -1.33 3.71
C LEU A 59 9.10 -0.13 4.66
N THR A 60 8.36 -0.28 5.77
CA THR A 60 7.88 0.87 6.55
C THR A 60 8.48 0.90 7.94
N THR A 61 8.97 2.07 8.37
CA THR A 61 9.12 2.41 9.80
C THR A 61 8.37 3.72 10.08
N LEU A 62 7.53 3.69 11.12
CA LEU A 62 6.69 4.81 11.55
C LEU A 62 6.59 4.78 13.07
N ALA A 63 7.74 4.76 13.72
CA ALA A 63 7.87 4.72 15.17
C ALA A 63 8.26 6.11 15.69
N GLY A 64 7.79 6.47 16.90
CA GLY A 64 8.12 7.76 17.50
C GLY A 64 9.59 7.88 17.91
N ASP A 65 10.31 6.77 17.95
CA ASP A 65 11.73 6.64 18.25
C ASP A 65 12.58 6.37 16.98
N ASP A 66 12.06 6.66 15.79
CA ASP A 66 12.84 6.56 14.55
C ASP A 66 14.02 7.55 14.59
N THR A 67 15.21 7.03 14.29
CA THR A 67 16.45 7.79 14.14
C THR A 67 17.01 7.62 12.74
N GLU A 68 17.94 8.49 12.36
CA GLU A 68 18.70 8.35 11.11
C GLU A 68 19.29 6.94 10.97
N ASP A 69 20.00 6.42 11.99
CA ASP A 69 20.60 5.09 11.93
C ASP A 69 19.59 3.97 11.71
N ARG A 70 18.39 4.10 12.29
CA ARG A 70 17.31 3.12 12.10
C ARG A 70 16.80 3.15 10.67
N VAL A 71 16.60 4.35 10.12
CA VAL A 71 16.18 4.54 8.73
C VAL A 71 17.26 4.05 7.76
N GLN A 72 18.54 4.28 8.04
CA GLN A 72 19.65 3.75 7.24
C GLN A 72 19.65 2.21 7.23
N ARG A 73 19.43 1.54 8.36
CA ARG A 73 19.30 0.06 8.42
C ARG A 73 18.09 -0.44 7.62
N LEU A 74 16.94 0.23 7.75
CA LEU A 74 15.76 -0.07 6.96
C LEU A 74 16.05 0.03 5.46
N CYS A 75 16.73 1.10 5.03
CA CYS A 75 17.12 1.33 3.64
C CYS A 75 18.12 0.29 3.15
N ALA A 76 19.10 -0.11 3.97
CA ALA A 76 20.02 -1.20 3.64
C ALA A 76 19.25 -2.52 3.41
N LYS A 77 18.27 -2.84 4.26
CA LYS A 77 17.39 -4.00 4.08
C LYS A 77 16.50 -3.87 2.85
N ALA A 78 16.04 -2.67 2.51
CA ALA A 78 15.27 -2.40 1.30
C ALA A 78 16.07 -2.63 0.01
N ARG A 79 17.37 -2.28 0.02
CA ARG A 79 18.31 -2.51 -1.10
C ARG A 79 18.63 -3.99 -1.30
N THR A 80 18.73 -4.74 -0.21
CA THR A 80 19.05 -6.18 -0.21
C THR A 80 18.00 -6.96 0.59
N PRO A 81 16.77 -7.06 0.06
CA PRO A 81 15.64 -7.65 0.79
C PRO A 81 15.79 -9.16 1.00
N VAL A 82 16.53 -9.84 0.14
CA VAL A 82 16.84 -11.28 0.20
C VAL A 82 18.35 -11.46 0.13
N ARG A 83 18.90 -12.35 0.96
CA ARG A 83 20.31 -12.76 0.87
C ARG A 83 20.71 -13.23 -0.53
N ALA A 84 21.92 -12.86 -0.95
CA ALA A 84 22.42 -13.12 -2.30
C ALA A 84 22.50 -14.62 -2.65
N ASP A 85 22.91 -15.48 -1.71
CA ASP A 85 23.01 -16.93 -1.91
C ASP A 85 21.64 -17.58 -2.20
N LEU A 86 20.58 -17.05 -1.60
CA LEU A 86 19.21 -17.51 -1.87
C LEU A 86 18.73 -17.06 -3.26
N LEU A 87 19.06 -15.82 -3.65
CA LEU A 87 18.72 -15.31 -4.99
C LEU A 87 19.43 -16.10 -6.09
N GLU A 88 20.72 -16.39 -5.90
CA GLU A 88 21.51 -17.23 -6.81
C GLU A 88 20.90 -18.63 -6.96
N ALA A 89 20.57 -19.29 -5.84
CA ALA A 89 19.93 -20.61 -5.86
C ALA A 89 18.53 -20.62 -6.51
N LEU A 90 17.84 -19.48 -6.51
CA LEU A 90 16.54 -19.29 -7.17
C LEU A 90 16.66 -18.84 -8.64
N GLY A 91 17.87 -18.58 -9.14
CA GLY A 91 18.11 -18.06 -10.49
C GLY A 91 17.62 -16.62 -10.68
N ILE A 92 17.65 -15.80 -9.62
CA ILE A 92 17.20 -14.41 -9.64
C ILE A 92 18.40 -13.50 -9.46
N GLU A 93 18.59 -12.56 -10.39
CA GLU A 93 19.72 -11.62 -10.33
C GLU A 93 19.56 -10.59 -9.20
N LYS A 94 18.39 -9.95 -9.12
CA LYS A 94 18.11 -8.89 -8.15
C LYS A 94 16.62 -8.78 -7.85
N VAL A 95 16.30 -8.43 -6.60
CA VAL A 95 14.96 -8.01 -6.20
C VAL A 95 15.08 -6.83 -5.24
N THR A 96 14.23 -5.84 -5.40
CA THR A 96 14.12 -4.68 -4.48
C THR A 96 12.69 -4.62 -3.95
N VAL A 97 12.50 -3.87 -2.86
CA VAL A 97 11.16 -3.52 -2.39
C VAL A 97 10.52 -2.46 -3.31
N GLY A 98 9.22 -2.23 -3.16
CA GLY A 98 8.46 -1.25 -3.93
C GLY A 98 8.74 0.19 -3.52
N ALA A 99 8.89 0.45 -2.22
CA ALA A 99 9.32 1.73 -1.66
C ALA A 99 9.85 1.56 -0.22
N VAL A 100 10.44 2.62 0.33
CA VAL A 100 10.63 2.77 1.79
C VAL A 100 9.69 3.85 2.29
N CYS A 101 8.92 3.57 3.35
CA CYS A 101 7.95 4.50 3.91
C CYS A 101 8.36 4.97 5.32
N VAL A 102 8.47 6.29 5.51
CA VAL A 102 8.95 6.93 6.74
C VAL A 102 8.13 8.17 7.12
N TYR A 103 8.36 8.72 8.31
CA TYR A 103 7.84 10.04 8.71
C TYR A 103 8.50 11.18 7.91
N PRO A 104 7.86 12.37 7.80
CA PRO A 104 8.38 13.48 7.01
C PRO A 104 9.80 13.90 7.38
N THR A 105 10.12 13.96 8.68
CA THR A 105 11.45 14.35 9.18
C THR A 105 12.54 13.33 8.84
N MET A 106 12.17 12.11 8.44
CA MET A 106 13.10 11.04 8.07
C MET A 106 13.31 10.92 6.56
N VAL A 107 12.60 11.71 5.75
CA VAL A 107 12.64 11.61 4.29
C VAL A 107 14.04 11.88 3.75
N ALA A 108 14.70 12.95 4.17
CA ALA A 108 16.04 13.30 3.68
C ALA A 108 17.06 12.19 3.99
N HIS A 109 17.01 11.62 5.20
CA HIS A 109 17.86 10.49 5.59
C HIS A 109 17.61 9.25 4.72
N ALA A 110 16.34 8.92 4.45
CA ALA A 110 15.98 7.79 3.60
C ALA A 110 16.40 8.01 2.14
N VAL A 111 16.22 9.23 1.60
CA VAL A 111 16.61 9.59 0.24
C VAL A 111 18.12 9.43 0.05
N MET A 112 18.91 9.96 0.99
CA MET A 112 20.37 9.81 0.98
C MET A 112 20.78 8.33 1.06
N ALA A 113 20.18 7.55 1.96
CA ALA A 113 20.51 6.13 2.14
C ALA A 113 20.11 5.25 0.94
N LEU A 114 19.18 5.70 0.10
CA LEU A 114 18.68 4.97 -1.08
C LEU A 114 19.25 5.49 -2.41
N GLU A 115 20.20 6.41 -2.38
CA GLU A 115 20.81 6.94 -3.60
C GLU A 115 21.36 5.80 -4.49
N GLY A 116 21.11 5.93 -5.80
CA GLY A 116 21.49 4.92 -6.80
C GLY A 116 20.73 3.58 -6.74
N SER A 117 19.80 3.40 -5.80
CA SER A 117 19.06 2.13 -5.67
C SER A 117 17.87 1.99 -6.64
N GLY A 118 17.29 3.12 -7.06
CA GLY A 118 16.02 3.16 -7.79
C GLY A 118 14.78 2.93 -6.94
N ILE A 119 14.91 2.76 -5.62
CA ILE A 119 13.78 2.57 -4.69
C ILE A 119 13.22 3.95 -4.30
N PRO A 120 11.94 4.24 -4.55
CA PRO A 120 11.35 5.51 -4.16
C PRO A 120 11.16 5.60 -2.64
N VAL A 121 11.32 6.81 -2.10
CA VAL A 121 10.93 7.14 -0.72
C VAL A 121 9.48 7.61 -0.71
N ALA A 122 8.68 6.96 0.11
CA ALA A 122 7.33 7.35 0.47
C ALA A 122 7.34 8.02 1.85
N SER A 123 6.50 9.04 2.05
CA SER A 123 6.29 9.65 3.36
C SER A 123 4.82 9.63 3.75
N VAL A 124 4.51 9.34 5.02
CA VAL A 124 3.19 9.66 5.55
C VAL A 124 3.08 11.15 5.82
N ALA A 125 1.91 11.74 5.59
CA ALA A 125 1.69 13.16 5.82
C ALA A 125 0.28 13.42 6.38
N THR A 126 -0.10 14.68 6.40
CA THR A 126 -1.44 15.19 6.69
C THR A 126 -1.92 14.84 8.10
N GLY A 127 -1.12 15.14 9.12
CA GLY A 127 -1.47 14.90 10.52
C GLY A 127 -1.54 13.41 10.87
N PHE A 128 -0.75 12.58 10.21
CA PHE A 128 -0.70 11.14 10.44
C PHE A 128 -0.43 10.83 11.93
N PRO A 129 -1.12 9.84 12.53
CA PRO A 129 -2.13 8.96 11.91
C PRO A 129 -3.57 9.49 11.97
N ALA A 130 -3.81 10.55 12.75
CA ALA A 130 -5.16 11.00 13.07
C ALA A 130 -5.86 11.72 11.91
N GLY A 131 -5.13 12.54 11.14
CA GLY A 131 -5.72 13.35 10.07
C GLY A 131 -6.59 14.52 10.57
N LEU A 132 -6.37 14.96 11.81
CA LEU A 132 -7.20 15.95 12.50
C LEU A 132 -6.53 17.32 12.71
N THR A 133 -5.32 17.52 12.19
CA THR A 133 -4.70 18.85 12.18
C THR A 133 -5.36 19.74 11.11
N PRO A 134 -5.36 21.08 11.26
CA PRO A 134 -5.93 21.99 10.28
C PRO A 134 -5.39 21.75 8.86
N LEU A 135 -6.28 21.78 7.85
CA LEU A 135 -5.91 21.49 6.46
C LEU A 135 -4.69 22.28 5.95
N PRO A 136 -4.53 23.60 6.22
CA PRO A 136 -3.34 24.33 5.78
C PRO A 136 -2.02 23.74 6.30
N LEU A 137 -1.99 23.25 7.55
CA LEU A 137 -0.81 22.60 8.11
C LEU A 137 -0.58 21.23 7.46
N ARG A 138 -1.66 20.47 7.23
CA ARG A 138 -1.59 19.18 6.52
C ARG A 138 -1.04 19.32 5.09
N LEU A 139 -1.45 20.36 4.36
CA LEU A 139 -0.89 20.67 3.04
C LEU A 139 0.59 21.09 3.13
N GLY A 140 0.97 21.82 4.19
CA GLY A 140 2.36 22.15 4.49
C GLY A 140 3.24 20.92 4.72
N GLU A 141 2.75 19.91 5.45
CA GLU A 141 3.45 18.64 5.65
C GLU A 141 3.73 17.90 4.34
N ILE A 142 2.76 17.89 3.41
CA ILE A 142 2.93 17.30 2.07
C ILE A 142 4.07 18.02 1.34
N ARG A 143 4.01 19.35 1.26
CA ARG A 143 5.02 20.14 0.54
C ARG A 143 6.40 19.94 1.13
N TYR A 144 6.52 19.96 2.46
CA TYR A 144 7.76 19.66 3.16
C TYR A 144 8.32 18.29 2.78
N ALA A 145 7.51 17.22 2.84
CA ALA A 145 7.99 15.88 2.50
C ALA A 145 8.44 15.78 1.03
N VAL A 146 7.72 16.42 0.10
CA VAL A 146 8.11 16.50 -1.31
C VAL A 146 9.42 17.27 -1.50
N GLU A 147 9.59 18.41 -0.80
CA GLU A 147 10.82 19.21 -0.80
C GLU A 147 12.03 18.44 -0.25
N GLN A 148 11.82 17.57 0.76
CA GLN A 148 12.85 16.66 1.27
C GLN A 148 13.16 15.49 0.32
N GLY A 149 12.44 15.36 -0.80
CA GLY A 149 12.73 14.40 -1.87
C GLY A 149 11.82 13.18 -1.92
N ALA A 150 10.75 13.12 -1.12
CA ALA A 150 9.77 12.04 -1.21
C ALA A 150 9.15 12.00 -2.62
N LYS A 151 9.14 10.80 -3.22
CA LYS A 151 8.51 10.55 -4.53
C LYS A 151 7.07 10.06 -4.39
N GLU A 152 6.67 9.67 -3.19
CA GLU A 152 5.32 9.24 -2.90
C GLU A 152 4.86 9.79 -1.55
N ILE A 153 3.59 10.15 -1.44
CA ILE A 153 2.97 10.70 -0.23
C ILE A 153 1.74 9.87 0.12
N ASP A 154 1.72 9.32 1.32
CA ASP A 154 0.60 8.60 1.90
C ASP A 154 -0.20 9.57 2.79
N ILE A 155 -1.29 10.12 2.25
CA ILE A 155 -2.17 11.08 2.96
C ILE A 155 -3.25 10.35 3.78
N VAL A 156 -3.75 10.99 4.82
CA VAL A 156 -4.83 10.52 5.68
C VAL A 156 -6.03 11.44 5.49
N ILE A 157 -7.16 10.87 5.07
CA ILE A 157 -8.41 11.62 4.91
C ILE A 157 -8.99 12.06 6.25
N THR A 158 -9.77 13.13 6.24
CA THR A 158 -10.64 13.47 7.37
C THR A 158 -11.85 12.54 7.38
N ARG A 159 -11.78 11.52 8.25
CA ARG A 159 -12.81 10.47 8.41
C ARG A 159 -14.20 11.04 8.74
N GLU A 160 -14.27 12.20 9.38
CA GLU A 160 -15.53 12.89 9.70
C GLU A 160 -16.38 13.11 8.44
N HIS A 161 -15.78 13.50 7.31
CA HIS A 161 -16.51 13.71 6.06
C HIS A 161 -17.19 12.41 5.59
N VAL A 162 -16.50 11.27 5.69
CA VAL A 162 -17.07 9.97 5.36
C VAL A 162 -18.23 9.61 6.30
N LEU A 163 -18.04 9.81 7.61
CA LEU A 163 -19.04 9.45 8.62
C LEU A 163 -20.30 10.34 8.56
N LYS A 164 -20.16 11.59 8.10
CA LYS A 164 -21.27 12.50 7.84
C LYS A 164 -21.87 12.38 6.43
N GLY A 165 -21.24 11.61 5.55
CA GLY A 165 -21.63 11.54 4.13
C GLY A 165 -21.34 12.82 3.33
N ASP A 166 -20.42 13.66 3.81
CA ASP A 166 -19.99 14.89 3.16
C ASP A 166 -18.93 14.58 2.09
N TRP A 167 -19.38 13.98 1.00
CA TRP A 167 -18.51 13.52 -0.08
C TRP A 167 -17.87 14.67 -0.86
N ALA A 168 -18.53 15.84 -0.90
CA ALA A 168 -18.00 17.05 -1.52
C ALA A 168 -16.78 17.56 -0.75
N ALA A 169 -16.89 17.70 0.58
CA ALA A 169 -15.74 18.12 1.40
C ALA A 169 -14.58 17.12 1.33
N LEU A 170 -14.88 15.82 1.32
CA LEU A 170 -13.84 14.79 1.14
C LEU A 170 -13.15 14.91 -0.24
N TYR A 171 -13.92 15.12 -1.31
CA TYR A 171 -13.38 15.30 -2.65
C TYR A 171 -12.45 16.52 -2.71
N ASP A 172 -12.93 17.68 -2.24
CA ASP A 172 -12.18 18.94 -2.27
C ASP A 172 -10.90 18.86 -1.43
N GLU A 173 -10.96 18.23 -0.26
CA GLU A 173 -9.80 17.97 0.59
C GLU A 173 -8.74 17.14 -0.17
N ILE A 174 -9.14 16.00 -0.75
CA ILE A 174 -8.20 15.11 -1.45
C ILE A 174 -7.66 15.80 -2.72
N ARG A 175 -8.46 16.62 -3.40
CA ARG A 175 -8.00 17.43 -4.54
C ARG A 175 -6.93 18.44 -4.12
N ALA A 176 -7.11 19.13 -3.00
CA ALA A 176 -6.10 20.06 -2.47
C ALA A 176 -4.80 19.32 -2.08
N MET A 177 -4.92 18.13 -1.48
CA MET A 177 -3.76 17.28 -1.17
C MET A 177 -3.06 16.77 -2.43
N ARG A 178 -3.82 16.40 -3.46
CA ARG A 178 -3.31 16.01 -4.78
C ARG A 178 -2.47 17.12 -5.40
N GLU A 179 -2.99 18.34 -5.40
CA GLU A 179 -2.29 19.51 -5.89
C GLU A 179 -0.99 19.75 -5.11
N ALA A 180 -1.05 19.69 -3.77
CA ALA A 180 0.14 19.86 -2.92
C ALA A 180 1.22 18.80 -3.14
N CYS A 181 0.87 17.59 -3.57
CA CYS A 181 1.84 16.55 -3.91
C CYS A 181 2.62 16.86 -5.20
N GLY A 182 2.08 17.69 -6.10
CA GLY A 182 2.67 17.96 -7.41
C GLY A 182 2.97 16.65 -8.18
N PRO A 183 4.23 16.41 -8.59
CA PRO A 183 4.59 15.18 -9.31
C PRO A 183 4.67 13.94 -8.42
N ALA A 184 4.77 14.07 -7.09
CA ALA A 184 4.88 12.92 -6.19
C ALA A 184 3.59 12.09 -6.19
N HIS A 185 3.72 10.76 -6.24
CA HIS A 185 2.57 9.86 -6.25
C HIS A 185 1.78 9.94 -4.93
N MET A 186 0.47 10.16 -4.99
CA MET A 186 -0.39 10.25 -3.82
C MET A 186 -1.12 8.94 -3.55
N LYS A 187 -1.07 8.46 -2.30
CA LYS A 187 -1.83 7.30 -1.81
C LYS A 187 -2.79 7.76 -0.71
N ALA A 188 -4.09 7.70 -0.96
CA ALA A 188 -5.11 8.09 0.01
C ALA A 188 -5.38 6.97 1.02
N ILE A 189 -4.98 7.15 2.27
CA ILE A 189 -5.34 6.29 3.40
C ILE A 189 -6.77 6.62 3.81
N LEU A 190 -7.67 5.63 3.64
CA LEU A 190 -9.08 5.79 4.01
C LEU A 190 -9.35 5.48 5.49
N ALA A 191 -8.41 4.83 6.17
CA ALA A 191 -8.56 4.36 7.54
C ALA A 191 -9.84 3.53 7.75
N THR A 192 -9.97 2.49 6.92
CA THR A 192 -11.18 1.70 6.75
C THR A 192 -11.73 1.07 8.03
N GLY A 193 -10.91 0.85 9.05
CA GLY A 193 -11.35 0.36 10.36
C GLY A 193 -12.33 1.31 11.06
N ASP A 194 -12.22 2.61 10.79
CA ASP A 194 -13.04 3.63 11.43
C ASP A 194 -14.31 3.96 10.65
N LEU A 195 -14.40 3.55 9.37
CA LEU A 195 -15.48 3.94 8.45
C LEU A 195 -16.80 3.19 8.68
N LYS A 196 -16.84 2.29 9.66
CA LYS A 196 -18.00 1.51 10.15
C LYS A 196 -18.59 0.50 9.18
N THR A 197 -18.83 0.85 7.92
CA THR A 197 -19.50 -0.01 6.94
C THR A 197 -18.67 -0.19 5.67
N LEU A 198 -18.80 -1.35 5.02
CA LEU A 198 -18.18 -1.56 3.71
C LEU A 198 -18.76 -0.63 2.63
N THR A 199 -20.01 -0.19 2.78
CA THR A 199 -20.59 0.84 1.90
C THR A 199 -19.82 2.15 2.01
N ASN A 200 -19.49 2.62 3.21
CA ASN A 200 -18.67 3.82 3.40
C ASN A 200 -17.26 3.63 2.82
N VAL A 201 -16.66 2.44 2.98
CA VAL A 201 -15.36 2.12 2.37
C VAL A 201 -15.42 2.22 0.84
N TYR A 202 -16.47 1.68 0.20
CA TYR A 202 -16.66 1.79 -1.25
C TYR A 202 -16.81 3.24 -1.69
N LYS A 203 -17.70 4.01 -1.05
CA LYS A 203 -17.95 5.42 -1.39
C LYS A 203 -16.68 6.28 -1.21
N ALA A 204 -15.98 6.13 -0.08
CA ALA A 204 -14.71 6.84 0.15
C ALA A 204 -13.63 6.47 -0.87
N SER A 205 -13.58 5.19 -1.30
CA SER A 205 -12.67 4.75 -2.37
C SER A 205 -12.98 5.44 -3.69
N MET A 206 -14.26 5.51 -4.07
CA MET A 206 -14.71 6.19 -5.29
C MET A 206 -14.36 7.67 -5.24
N VAL A 207 -14.67 8.37 -4.13
CA VAL A 207 -14.34 9.80 -3.97
C VAL A 207 -12.84 10.05 -4.06
N ALA A 208 -12.01 9.22 -3.40
CA ALA A 208 -10.55 9.37 -3.47
C ALA A 208 -9.99 9.19 -4.88
N MET A 209 -10.53 8.24 -5.66
CA MET A 209 -10.15 8.04 -7.06
C MET A 209 -10.60 9.19 -7.96
N GLN A 210 -11.85 9.65 -7.81
CA GLN A 210 -12.36 10.81 -8.54
C GLN A 210 -11.52 12.06 -8.22
N ALA A 211 -11.08 12.23 -6.97
CA ALA A 211 -10.18 13.30 -6.57
C ALA A 211 -8.73 13.16 -7.13
N GLY A 212 -8.42 12.09 -7.87
CA GLY A 212 -7.14 11.89 -8.54
C GLY A 212 -6.05 11.25 -7.67
N SER A 213 -6.43 10.44 -6.68
CA SER A 213 -5.45 9.62 -5.95
C SER A 213 -4.82 8.56 -6.88
N ASP A 214 -3.49 8.39 -6.81
CA ASP A 214 -2.79 7.37 -7.60
C ASP A 214 -2.97 5.98 -7.00
N PHE A 215 -3.18 5.91 -5.69
CA PHE A 215 -3.49 4.70 -4.95
C PHE A 215 -4.59 4.96 -3.92
N ILE A 216 -5.41 3.95 -3.64
CA ILE A 216 -6.20 3.90 -2.40
C ILE A 216 -5.56 2.91 -1.42
N LYS A 217 -5.43 3.34 -0.16
CA LYS A 217 -4.77 2.61 0.92
C LYS A 217 -5.76 2.34 2.05
N THR A 218 -5.72 1.12 2.59
CA THR A 218 -6.72 0.69 3.60
C THR A 218 -6.60 1.49 4.90
N SER A 219 -5.43 1.49 5.54
CA SER A 219 -5.29 1.86 6.95
C SER A 219 -3.97 2.57 7.22
N THR A 220 -3.87 3.30 8.33
CA THR A 220 -2.61 3.93 8.75
C THR A 220 -1.65 2.91 9.34
N GLY A 221 -2.17 1.76 9.82
CA GLY A 221 -1.40 0.80 10.59
C GLY A 221 -1.40 1.11 12.08
N LYS A 222 -2.19 2.11 12.51
CA LYS A 222 -2.31 2.56 13.91
C LYS A 222 -3.72 2.37 14.47
N GLU A 223 -4.70 2.01 13.63
CA GLU A 223 -6.04 1.64 14.08
C GLU A 223 -6.08 0.25 14.74
N ASP A 224 -7.12 -0.04 15.53
CA ASP A 224 -7.37 -1.37 16.10
C ASP A 224 -7.64 -2.41 14.99
N VAL A 225 -8.44 -2.01 14.00
CA VAL A 225 -8.77 -2.84 12.84
C VAL A 225 -8.14 -2.22 11.59
N ASN A 226 -7.18 -2.92 11.00
CA ASN A 226 -6.45 -2.48 9.81
C ASN A 226 -6.98 -3.20 8.54
N ALA A 227 -6.10 -3.51 7.58
CA ALA A 227 -6.47 -4.23 6.37
C ALA A 227 -7.09 -5.60 6.69
N THR A 228 -8.31 -5.82 6.17
CA THR A 228 -8.97 -7.13 6.17
C THR A 228 -9.39 -7.50 4.76
N LEU A 229 -9.50 -8.80 4.46
CA LEU A 229 -9.89 -9.27 3.12
C LEU A 229 -11.27 -8.73 2.67
N PRO A 230 -12.31 -8.66 3.53
CA PRO A 230 -13.60 -8.08 3.14
C PRO A 230 -13.52 -6.59 2.76
N VAL A 231 -12.80 -5.79 3.54
CA VAL A 231 -12.54 -4.37 3.25
C VAL A 231 -11.81 -4.23 1.93
N SER A 232 -10.73 -4.99 1.76
CA SER A 232 -9.88 -4.89 0.58
C SER A 232 -10.58 -5.38 -0.68
N LEU A 233 -11.38 -6.45 -0.60
CA LEU A 233 -12.25 -6.89 -1.69
C LEU A 233 -13.20 -5.77 -2.13
N THR A 234 -13.75 -5.02 -1.17
CA THR A 234 -14.63 -3.88 -1.45
C THR A 234 -13.88 -2.77 -2.19
N MET A 235 -12.69 -2.39 -1.71
CA MET A 235 -11.84 -1.38 -2.36
C MET A 235 -11.38 -1.81 -3.75
N VAL A 236 -10.94 -3.06 -3.91
CA VAL A 236 -10.51 -3.64 -5.20
C VAL A 236 -11.64 -3.68 -6.21
N ARG A 237 -12.88 -3.93 -5.77
CA ARG A 237 -14.06 -3.82 -6.65
C ARG A 237 -14.38 -2.36 -7.01
N ALA A 238 -14.20 -1.41 -6.09
CA ALA A 238 -14.30 0.00 -6.43
C ALA A 238 -13.27 0.38 -7.52
N LEU A 239 -12.02 -0.08 -7.44
CA LEU A 239 -11.00 0.12 -8.48
C LEU A 239 -11.47 -0.42 -9.84
N ARG A 240 -12.03 -1.64 -9.87
CA ARG A 240 -12.59 -2.24 -11.08
C ARG A 240 -13.70 -1.36 -11.66
N ASP A 241 -14.69 -1.02 -10.84
CA ASP A 241 -15.86 -0.26 -11.28
C ASP A 241 -15.47 1.15 -11.75
N TYR A 242 -14.49 1.79 -11.12
CA TYR A 242 -13.94 3.08 -11.55
C TYR A 242 -13.19 2.97 -12.89
N ARG A 243 -12.34 1.94 -13.05
CA ARG A 243 -11.64 1.68 -14.32
C ARG A 243 -12.63 1.42 -15.45
N ASP A 244 -13.67 0.62 -15.21
CA ASP A 244 -14.65 0.28 -16.24
C ASP A 244 -15.45 1.51 -16.69
N ARG A 245 -15.58 2.54 -15.83
CA ARG A 245 -16.22 3.83 -16.16
C ARG A 245 -15.28 4.82 -16.85
N THR A 246 -14.01 4.86 -16.46
CA THR A 246 -13.10 5.96 -16.83
C THR A 246 -11.93 5.55 -17.71
N GLY A 247 -11.64 4.25 -17.82
CA GLY A 247 -10.42 3.70 -18.41
C GLY A 247 -9.16 3.88 -17.56
N GLN A 248 -9.22 4.59 -16.44
CA GLN A 248 -8.05 4.90 -15.60
C GLN A 248 -7.73 3.76 -14.62
N MET A 249 -6.44 3.47 -14.44
CA MET A 249 -5.97 2.50 -13.46
C MET A 249 -5.46 3.22 -12.21
N VAL A 250 -6.03 2.90 -11.05
CA VAL A 250 -5.61 3.38 -9.74
C VAL A 250 -5.08 2.19 -8.94
N GLY A 251 -3.99 2.39 -8.20
CA GLY A 251 -3.35 1.34 -7.42
C GLY A 251 -4.04 1.01 -6.10
N PHE A 252 -3.72 -0.15 -5.54
CA PHE A 252 -4.20 -0.62 -4.24
C PHE A 252 -3.06 -0.83 -3.24
N LYS A 253 -3.25 -0.43 -1.98
CA LYS A 253 -2.29 -0.69 -0.90
C LYS A 253 -2.96 -1.17 0.41
N PRO A 254 -3.00 -2.48 0.70
CA PRO A 254 -3.31 -2.96 2.04
C PRO A 254 -2.17 -2.61 3.00
N ALA A 255 -2.52 -2.15 4.20
CA ALA A 255 -1.55 -1.79 5.23
C ALA A 255 -2.09 -2.08 6.64
N GLY A 256 -1.15 -2.33 7.56
CA GLY A 256 -1.40 -2.53 8.99
C GLY A 256 -1.61 -3.99 9.40
N GLY A 257 -0.84 -4.46 10.38
CA GLY A 257 -0.97 -5.82 10.96
C GLY A 257 -0.54 -6.98 10.06
N LEU A 258 -0.01 -6.70 8.86
CA LEU A 258 0.39 -7.73 7.89
C LEU A 258 1.80 -8.23 8.20
N ARG A 259 1.94 -9.52 8.53
CA ARG A 259 3.19 -10.06 9.10
C ARG A 259 3.71 -11.31 8.40
N THR A 260 2.87 -12.03 7.67
CA THR A 260 3.25 -13.36 7.17
C THR A 260 3.34 -13.42 5.65
N ALA A 261 4.18 -14.33 5.15
CA ALA A 261 4.24 -14.72 3.75
C ALA A 261 2.89 -15.24 3.24
N LYS A 262 2.10 -15.86 4.12
CA LYS A 262 0.73 -16.29 3.81
C LYS A 262 -0.20 -15.10 3.53
N ASP A 263 -0.12 -14.03 4.32
CA ASP A 263 -0.90 -12.82 4.09
C ASP A 263 -0.54 -12.20 2.73
N ALA A 264 0.76 -12.14 2.41
CA ALA A 264 1.23 -11.64 1.12
C ALA A 264 0.62 -12.42 -0.05
N MET A 265 0.58 -13.75 0.04
CA MET A 265 -0.06 -14.60 -0.97
C MET A 265 -1.57 -14.34 -1.06
N ASN A 266 -2.28 -14.22 0.07
CA ASN A 266 -3.72 -13.95 0.07
C ASN A 266 -4.04 -12.64 -0.66
N TRP A 267 -3.21 -11.60 -0.48
CA TRP A 267 -3.38 -10.33 -1.19
C TRP A 267 -3.11 -10.45 -2.68
N LEU A 268 -2.04 -11.14 -3.08
CA LEU A 268 -1.77 -11.41 -4.48
C LEU A 268 -2.88 -12.23 -5.15
N ILE A 269 -3.48 -13.20 -4.43
CA ILE A 269 -4.64 -13.96 -4.89
C ILE A 269 -5.83 -13.02 -5.12
N LEU A 270 -6.13 -12.14 -4.16
CA LEU A 270 -7.20 -11.15 -4.29
C LEU A 270 -7.01 -10.29 -5.55
N MET A 271 -5.82 -9.72 -5.73
CA MET A 271 -5.52 -8.87 -6.90
C MET A 271 -5.67 -9.66 -8.20
N LYS A 272 -5.11 -10.88 -8.25
CA LYS A 272 -5.17 -11.74 -9.44
C LYS A 272 -6.60 -12.12 -9.80
N GLU A 273 -7.43 -12.50 -8.83
CA GLU A 273 -8.80 -12.97 -9.10
C GLU A 273 -9.75 -11.83 -9.47
N GLU A 274 -9.63 -10.65 -8.85
CA GLU A 274 -10.59 -9.56 -9.11
C GLU A 274 -10.14 -8.59 -10.23
N LEU A 275 -8.83 -8.43 -10.46
CA LEU A 275 -8.28 -7.44 -11.39
C LEU A 275 -7.23 -7.98 -12.37
N GLY A 276 -6.78 -9.22 -12.20
CA GLY A 276 -5.81 -9.88 -13.09
C GLY A 276 -4.34 -9.58 -12.77
N THR A 277 -3.44 -10.19 -13.54
CA THR A 277 -1.98 -10.17 -13.26
C THR A 277 -1.35 -8.78 -13.31
N ARG A 278 -1.90 -7.86 -14.10
CA ARG A 278 -1.38 -6.49 -14.20
C ARG A 278 -1.40 -5.75 -12.86
N PHE A 279 -2.43 -5.99 -12.05
CA PHE A 279 -2.60 -5.44 -10.71
C PHE A 279 -1.79 -6.19 -9.64
N MET A 280 -0.90 -7.11 -10.03
CA MET A 280 0.09 -7.69 -9.13
C MET A 280 1.44 -6.97 -9.20
N MET A 281 1.58 -5.97 -10.08
CA MET A 281 2.83 -5.22 -10.30
C MET A 281 2.95 -4.03 -9.34
N PRO A 282 4.18 -3.63 -8.95
CA PRO A 282 4.41 -2.66 -7.88
C PRO A 282 3.86 -1.26 -8.14
N ASP A 283 3.61 -0.89 -9.39
CA ASP A 283 3.03 0.40 -9.76
C ASP A 283 1.50 0.45 -9.63
N LEU A 284 0.83 -0.70 -9.44
CA LEU A 284 -0.62 -0.78 -9.15
C LEU A 284 -0.95 -1.53 -7.86
N PHE A 285 0.05 -2.15 -7.20
CA PHE A 285 -0.16 -2.87 -5.95
C PHE A 285 1.03 -2.73 -5.02
N ARG A 286 0.76 -2.30 -3.79
CA ARG A 286 1.76 -2.18 -2.72
C ARG A 286 1.29 -2.88 -1.46
N ILE A 287 2.20 -3.31 -0.59
CA ILE A 287 1.89 -3.88 0.72
C ILE A 287 2.61 -3.04 1.77
N GLY A 288 1.87 -2.31 2.59
CA GLY A 288 2.45 -1.55 3.70
C GLY A 288 2.80 -2.48 4.87
N ALA A 289 4.07 -2.84 5.00
CA ALA A 289 4.53 -3.78 6.02
C ALA A 289 5.94 -3.44 6.54
N SER A 290 6.20 -3.82 7.79
CA SER A 290 7.53 -3.74 8.42
C SER A 290 8.16 -5.13 8.57
N SER A 291 7.46 -6.05 9.23
CA SER A 291 7.99 -7.38 9.59
C SER A 291 7.74 -8.49 8.56
N MET A 292 6.85 -8.28 7.58
CA MET A 292 6.49 -9.28 6.58
C MET A 292 7.69 -9.71 5.71
N LEU A 293 8.57 -8.77 5.36
CA LEU A 293 9.73 -9.06 4.52
C LEU A 293 10.61 -10.17 5.13
N GLY A 294 10.85 -10.10 6.45
CA GLY A 294 11.63 -11.12 7.16
C GLY A 294 10.95 -12.49 7.13
N ASP A 295 9.61 -12.55 7.26
CA ASP A 295 8.90 -13.83 7.17
C ASP A 295 8.97 -14.42 5.76
N ILE A 296 8.82 -13.59 4.73
CA ILE A 296 8.96 -14.02 3.33
C ILE A 296 10.36 -14.59 3.08
N GLU A 297 11.41 -13.89 3.52
CA GLU A 297 12.80 -14.34 3.35
C GLU A 297 13.04 -15.70 4.04
N ARG A 298 12.48 -15.91 5.24
CA ARG A 298 12.54 -17.23 5.91
C ARG A 298 11.87 -18.34 5.11
N GLN A 299 10.73 -18.06 4.48
CA GLN A 299 10.05 -19.05 3.63
C GLN A 299 10.86 -19.36 2.37
N LEU A 300 11.54 -18.37 1.78
CA LEU A 300 12.45 -18.58 0.65
C LEU A 300 13.69 -19.38 1.08
N GLU A 301 14.30 -19.10 2.22
CA GLU A 301 15.40 -19.92 2.77
C GLU A 301 14.95 -21.37 3.00
N HIS A 302 13.76 -21.56 3.57
CA HIS A 302 13.21 -22.90 3.75
C HIS A 302 12.98 -23.63 2.42
N HIS A 303 12.48 -22.93 1.40
CA HIS A 303 12.29 -23.49 0.08
C HIS A 303 13.61 -23.95 -0.57
N VAL A 304 14.66 -23.14 -0.45
CA VAL A 304 15.99 -23.43 -1.04
C VAL A 304 16.73 -24.52 -0.26
N THR A 305 16.70 -24.48 1.07
CA THR A 305 17.58 -25.30 1.93
C THR A 305 16.88 -26.52 2.53
N GLY A 306 15.56 -26.55 2.54
CA GLY A 306 14.76 -27.54 3.27
C GLY A 306 14.80 -27.39 4.80
N ARG A 307 15.46 -26.36 5.34
CA ARG A 307 15.64 -26.14 6.78
C ARG A 307 14.91 -24.88 7.25
N TYR A 308 14.35 -24.91 8.46
CA TYR A 308 13.77 -23.70 9.04
C TYR A 308 14.89 -22.72 9.42
N SER A 309 14.69 -21.44 9.10
CA SER A 309 15.67 -20.40 9.39
C SER A 309 15.64 -19.97 10.85
N ALA A 310 16.82 -19.77 11.44
CA ALA A 310 16.96 -19.18 12.76
C ALA A 310 16.79 -17.65 12.68
N ALA A 311 16.18 -17.05 13.71
CA ALA A 311 15.84 -15.62 13.72
C ALA A 311 17.04 -14.68 13.53
N ASN A 312 18.26 -15.10 13.86
CA ASN A 312 19.49 -14.32 13.75
C ASN A 312 20.14 -14.32 12.35
N ARG A 313 19.62 -15.12 11.41
CA ARG A 313 20.19 -15.24 10.06
C ARG A 313 19.76 -14.15 9.08
N HIS A 314 18.77 -13.35 9.47
CA HIS A 314 18.22 -12.28 8.66
C HIS A 314 18.35 -10.96 9.40
N ALA A 315 18.89 -9.94 8.72
CA ALA A 315 18.93 -8.60 9.26
C ALA A 315 17.49 -8.11 9.53
N LEU A 316 17.27 -7.59 10.74
CA LEU A 316 16.02 -6.94 11.10
C LEU A 316 15.91 -5.60 10.37
N ALA A 317 14.70 -5.32 9.89
CA ALA A 317 14.30 -4.02 9.36
C ALA A 317 14.04 -3.03 10.51
#